data_AF-A0A4U8YS08-F1
#
_entry.id   AF-A0A4U8YS08-F1
#
_cell.length_a   1.000
_cell.length_b   1.000
_cell.length_c   1.000
_cell.angle_alpha   90.00
_cell.angle_beta   90.00
_cell.angle_gamma   90.00
#
_symmetry.space_group_name_H-M   'P 1'
#
loop_
_entity.id
_entity.type
_entity.pdbx_description
1 polymer ?
#
loop_
_entity_poly.entity_id
_entity_poly.type
_entity_poly.pdbx_seq_one_letter_code
_entity_poly.pdbx_strand_id
1 'polypeptide(L)'
;MGSIRRLHTSEALDVVDNTGKVRTNFLKRYLPGTMDAIRFYHFTGTLAQLPVVGRFVKKGLHLYYRYLHTNSLVFPLREMEAVIETATDLYVDPCPCRVVAEEKSCSAPIYTCLRINHTASLRKEMKGGKSLSRADALAILRNAYDKGLVLSLESCIQPYQNNICMCCTCCCIAMKMRYEYGVPIYHSGPYLPVCDSAACTGCASCSSACLVGALEVSGSGVRVDPDRCLGCSHCASACPSGCLEMAFTPHRVRQDREPGPVRLALSLVYIHAVMVPSVLLFRLVAGSKQHLMEQASPNASDVFELSMQQK
;
A
#
# COMPACT_ATOMS: atom_id res chain seq x y z
N MET A 1 18.89 0.43 22.44
CA MET A 1 19.00 0.47 20.97
C MET A 1 18.23 -0.71 20.42
N GLY A 2 17.19 -0.49 19.61
CA GLY A 2 16.61 -1.61 18.84
C GLY A 2 17.44 -1.84 17.59
N SER A 3 17.46 -3.06 17.08
CA SER A 3 18.15 -3.38 15.83
C SER A 3 17.27 -3.03 14.64
N ILE A 4 17.82 -2.27 13.71
CA ILE A 4 17.30 -2.22 12.33
C ILE A 4 17.66 -3.56 11.70
N ARG A 5 16.68 -4.23 11.09
CA ARG A 5 16.87 -5.50 10.39
C ARG A 5 16.56 -5.31 8.92
N ARG A 6 17.41 -5.85 8.06
CA ARG A 6 17.11 -6.02 6.63
C ARG A 6 16.84 -7.48 6.35
N LEU A 7 15.72 -7.75 5.71
CA LEU A 7 15.31 -9.07 5.25
C LEU A 7 15.44 -9.04 3.73
N HIS A 8 16.43 -9.78 3.22
CA HIS A 8 16.59 -9.93 1.78
C HIS A 8 15.49 -10.84 1.24
N THR A 9 14.69 -10.34 0.29
CA THR A 9 13.56 -11.11 -0.26
C THR A 9 13.79 -11.52 -1.71
N SER A 10 14.41 -10.65 -2.49
CA SER A 10 14.76 -10.89 -3.89
C SER A 10 15.88 -9.92 -4.34
N GLU A 11 16.37 -10.07 -5.57
CA GLU A 11 17.36 -9.16 -6.17
C GLU A 11 16.92 -7.68 -6.14
N ALA A 12 15.61 -7.43 -6.16
CA ALA A 12 15.03 -6.10 -6.27
C ALA A 12 14.53 -5.52 -4.93
N LEU A 13 14.43 -6.34 -3.88
CA LEU A 13 13.68 -6.00 -2.69
C LEU A 13 14.38 -6.48 -1.40
N ASP A 14 14.71 -5.50 -0.57
CA ASP A 14 15.05 -5.68 0.84
C ASP A 14 13.93 -5.07 1.70
N VAL A 15 13.35 -5.87 2.58
CA VAL A 15 12.39 -5.40 3.58
C VAL A 15 13.16 -4.91 4.81
N VAL A 16 13.03 -3.62 5.13
CA VAL A 16 13.65 -2.97 6.27
C VAL A 16 12.65 -2.88 7.41
N ASP A 17 13.01 -3.44 8.57
CA ASP A 17 12.22 -3.39 9.79
C ASP A 17 13.00 -2.77 10.96
N ASN A 18 12.30 -2.23 11.95
CA ASN A 18 12.88 -1.59 13.11
C ASN A 18 12.04 -1.84 14.37
N THR A 19 12.64 -2.53 15.34
CA THR A 19 12.01 -2.91 16.61
C THR A 19 12.31 -1.95 17.77
N GLY A 20 12.96 -0.82 17.48
CA GLY A 20 13.42 0.15 18.45
C GLY A 20 12.30 0.79 19.27
N LYS A 21 12.55 0.93 20.58
CA LYS A 21 11.59 1.45 21.57
C LYS A 21 10.93 2.77 21.15
N VAL A 22 11.70 3.71 20.58
CA VAL A 22 11.19 5.01 20.12
C VAL A 22 10.13 4.83 19.03
N ARG A 23 10.44 4.03 18.00
CA ARG A 23 9.51 3.70 16.92
C ARG A 23 8.31 2.92 17.43
N THR A 24 8.54 1.93 18.30
CA THR A 24 7.47 1.13 18.93
C THR A 24 6.48 2.00 19.69
N ASN A 25 6.97 2.90 20.55
CA ASN A 25 6.11 3.80 21.32
C ASN A 25 5.36 4.78 20.42
N PHE A 26 6.02 5.27 19.36
CA PHE A 26 5.37 6.09 18.34
C PHE A 26 4.22 5.31 17.67
N LEU A 27 4.48 4.10 17.15
CA LEU A 27 3.46 3.28 16.51
C LEU A 27 2.29 2.96 17.45
N LYS A 28 2.55 2.58 18.70
CA LYS A 28 1.50 2.31 19.70
C LYS A 28 0.60 3.53 19.93
N ARG A 29 1.18 4.74 19.92
CA ARG A 29 0.44 6.00 20.09
C ARG A 29 -0.45 6.34 18.90
N TYR A 30 -0.02 6.05 17.67
CA TYR A 30 -0.68 6.55 16.45
C TYR A 30 -1.52 5.51 15.69
N LEU A 31 -1.17 4.22 15.75
CA LEU A 31 -1.95 3.16 15.10
C LEU A 31 -3.44 3.13 15.51
N PRO A 32 -3.83 3.43 16.76
CA PRO A 32 -5.25 3.47 17.14
C PRO A 32 -6.08 4.56 16.43
N GLY A 33 -5.45 5.61 15.88
CA GLY A 33 -6.14 6.72 15.20
C GLY A 33 -6.16 6.60 13.68
N THR A 34 -5.85 5.43 13.13
CA THR A 34 -5.62 5.24 11.67
C THR A 34 -6.84 5.65 10.83
N MET A 35 -8.07 5.39 11.27
CA MET A 35 -9.27 5.71 10.48
C MET A 35 -9.50 7.21 10.36
N ASP A 36 -9.38 7.91 11.49
CA ASP A 36 -9.58 9.36 11.52
C ASP A 36 -8.48 10.07 10.71
N ALA A 37 -7.25 9.53 10.71
CA ALA A 37 -6.16 10.01 9.86
C ALA A 37 -6.48 9.80 8.37
N ILE A 38 -6.96 8.63 7.94
CA ILE A 38 -7.30 8.38 6.54
C ILE A 38 -8.47 9.26 6.09
N ARG A 39 -9.49 9.46 6.93
CA ARG A 39 -10.58 10.40 6.62
C ARG A 39 -10.08 11.83 6.50
N PHE A 40 -9.17 12.24 7.37
CA PHE A 40 -8.52 13.53 7.26
C PHE A 40 -7.70 13.66 5.96
N TYR A 41 -7.07 12.58 5.49
CA TYR A 41 -6.37 12.56 4.20
C TYR A 41 -7.33 12.69 3.02
N HIS A 42 -8.49 12.03 3.05
CA HIS A 42 -9.53 12.27 2.03
C HIS A 42 -9.98 13.73 2.04
N PHE A 43 -10.28 14.28 3.22
CA PHE A 43 -10.69 15.68 3.36
C PHE A 43 -9.64 16.65 2.80
N THR A 44 -8.38 16.50 3.19
CA THR A 44 -7.28 17.35 2.69
C THR A 44 -7.02 17.12 1.19
N GLY A 45 -7.20 15.90 0.69
CA GLY A 45 -7.16 15.59 -0.75
C GLY A 45 -8.24 16.33 -1.54
N THR A 46 -9.47 16.38 -1.03
CA THR A 46 -10.57 17.16 -1.63
C THR A 46 -10.26 18.66 -1.58
N LEU A 47 -9.76 19.19 -0.46
CA LEU A 47 -9.32 20.59 -0.36
C LEU A 47 -8.19 20.92 -1.36
N ALA A 48 -7.34 19.94 -1.66
CA ALA A 48 -6.25 20.07 -2.62
C ALA A 48 -6.75 20.37 -4.05
N GLN A 49 -8.01 20.11 -4.36
CA GLN A 49 -8.62 20.39 -5.66
C GLN A 49 -9.16 21.83 -5.80
N LEU A 50 -9.17 22.62 -4.72
CA LEU A 50 -9.65 24.00 -4.79
C LEU A 50 -8.67 24.92 -5.55
N PRO A 51 -9.12 25.83 -6.44
CA PRO A 51 -8.23 26.56 -7.36
C PRO A 51 -7.11 27.39 -6.70
N VAL A 52 -7.40 27.99 -5.54
CA VAL A 52 -6.47 28.89 -4.82
C VAL A 52 -5.82 28.17 -3.64
N VAL A 53 -6.65 27.67 -2.72
CA VAL A 53 -6.19 26.98 -1.49
C VAL A 53 -5.49 25.66 -1.82
N GLY A 54 -5.93 24.97 -2.87
CA GLY A 54 -5.46 23.64 -3.22
C GLY A 54 -3.97 23.59 -3.54
N ARG A 55 -3.37 24.65 -4.12
CA ARG A 55 -1.91 24.69 -4.38
C ARG A 55 -1.10 24.62 -3.09
N PHE A 56 -1.52 25.34 -2.05
CA PHE A 56 -0.84 25.33 -0.75
C PHE A 56 -1.05 23.98 -0.04
N VAL A 57 -2.26 23.43 -0.12
CA VAL A 57 -2.57 22.10 0.43
C VAL A 57 -1.73 21.02 -0.24
N LYS A 58 -1.66 20.98 -1.59
CA LYS A 58 -0.80 20.03 -2.33
C LYS A 58 0.66 20.17 -1.93
N LYS A 59 1.18 21.39 -1.77
CA LYS A 59 2.56 21.62 -1.32
C LYS A 59 2.80 21.08 0.10
N GLY A 60 1.86 21.32 1.01
CA GLY A 60 1.91 20.79 2.38
C GLY A 60 1.83 19.27 2.44
N LEU A 61 0.89 18.67 1.70
CA LEU A 61 0.76 17.22 1.56
C LEU A 61 2.02 16.60 0.95
N HIS A 62 2.56 17.18 -0.13
CA HIS A 62 3.77 16.69 -0.75
C HIS A 62 4.96 16.74 0.23
N LEU A 63 5.09 17.80 1.03
CA LEU A 63 6.09 17.87 2.09
C LEU A 63 5.88 16.75 3.12
N TYR A 64 4.67 16.59 3.64
CA TYR A 64 4.35 15.53 4.59
C TYR A 64 4.71 14.14 4.04
N TYR A 65 4.19 13.75 2.88
CA TYR A 65 4.40 12.39 2.36
C TYR A 65 5.82 12.13 1.87
N ARG A 66 6.48 13.15 1.28
CA ARG A 66 7.89 12.99 0.86
C ARG A 66 8.83 12.73 2.03
N TYR A 67 8.51 13.27 3.21
CA TYR A 67 9.46 13.33 4.33
C TYR A 67 9.08 12.44 5.52
N LEU A 68 7.80 12.08 5.67
CA LEU A 68 7.27 11.47 6.89
C LEU A 68 6.49 10.18 6.65
N HIS A 69 5.48 10.22 5.78
CA HIS A 69 4.45 9.19 5.72
C HIS A 69 4.32 8.57 4.33
N THR A 70 4.06 7.27 4.31
CA THR A 70 3.67 6.44 3.15
C THR A 70 4.59 6.58 1.95
N ASN A 71 5.51 5.62 1.83
CA ASN A 71 5.97 5.18 0.52
C ASN A 71 5.25 3.89 0.16
N SER A 72 4.37 3.95 -0.83
CA SER A 72 3.76 2.77 -1.45
C SER A 72 4.61 2.37 -2.65
N LEU A 73 5.19 1.17 -2.62
CA LEU A 73 5.87 0.60 -3.77
C LEU A 73 5.11 -0.59 -4.30
N VAL A 74 4.75 -0.56 -5.57
CA VAL A 74 4.06 -1.67 -6.23
C VAL A 74 5.06 -2.77 -6.57
N PHE A 75 4.70 -4.03 -6.37
CA PHE A 75 5.51 -5.16 -6.83
C PHE A 75 4.65 -6.26 -7.48
N PRO A 76 5.23 -7.07 -8.39
CA PRO A 76 4.61 -8.28 -8.90
C PRO A 76 4.20 -9.27 -7.79
N LEU A 77 3.27 -10.16 -8.10
CA LEU A 77 2.81 -11.20 -7.17
C LEU A 77 3.96 -12.00 -6.55
N ARG A 78 4.87 -12.51 -7.38
CA ARG A 78 6.02 -13.34 -6.96
C ARG A 78 6.89 -12.65 -5.89
N GLU A 79 7.12 -11.36 -6.03
CA GLU A 79 7.94 -10.59 -5.09
C GLU A 79 7.23 -10.44 -3.74
N MET A 80 5.91 -10.22 -3.77
CA MET A 80 5.10 -10.12 -2.55
C MET A 80 4.95 -11.45 -1.84
N GLU A 81 4.89 -12.57 -2.58
CA GLU A 81 4.97 -13.90 -1.99
C GLU A 81 6.31 -14.11 -1.27
N ALA A 82 7.43 -13.70 -1.86
CA ALA A 82 8.75 -13.77 -1.22
C ALA A 82 8.82 -12.92 0.07
N VAL A 83 8.17 -11.76 0.11
CA VAL A 83 8.03 -10.96 1.34
C VAL A 83 7.27 -11.73 2.42
N ILE A 84 6.19 -12.43 2.08
CA ILE A 84 5.41 -13.23 3.04
C ILE A 84 6.24 -14.40 3.56
N GLU A 85 6.96 -15.09 2.67
CA GLU A 85 7.78 -16.25 3.04
C GLU A 85 8.90 -15.89 4.03
N THR A 86 9.56 -14.76 3.78
CA THR A 86 10.66 -14.26 4.61
C THR A 86 10.20 -13.49 5.85
N ALA A 87 8.90 -13.18 5.96
CA ALA A 87 8.36 -12.45 7.09
C ALA A 87 8.57 -13.22 8.41
N THR A 88 8.99 -12.49 9.44
CA THR A 88 9.16 -13.05 10.79
C THR A 88 7.84 -13.17 11.52
N ASP A 89 6.87 -12.32 11.17
CA ASP A 89 5.55 -12.33 11.76
C ASP A 89 4.50 -11.77 10.82
N LEU A 90 3.26 -12.27 10.91
CA LEU A 90 2.16 -11.95 10.02
C LEU A 90 0.85 -11.73 10.79
N TYR A 91 0.09 -10.72 10.36
CA TYR A 91 -1.22 -10.36 10.90
C TYR A 91 -2.06 -9.64 9.84
N VAL A 92 -3.36 -9.93 9.73
CA VAL A 92 -4.24 -9.25 8.77
C VAL A 92 -5.28 -8.40 9.48
N ASP A 93 -5.40 -7.15 9.04
CA ASP A 93 -6.47 -6.21 9.42
C ASP A 93 -7.46 -6.02 8.26
N PRO A 94 -8.72 -5.61 8.54
CA PRO A 94 -9.57 -4.97 7.55
C PRO A 94 -8.83 -3.79 6.88
N CYS A 95 -9.04 -3.59 5.58
CA CYS A 95 -8.47 -2.44 4.87
C CYS A 95 -9.14 -1.15 5.35
N PRO A 96 -8.41 -0.25 6.03
CA PRO A 96 -9.04 0.92 6.63
C PRO A 96 -9.60 1.88 5.57
N CYS A 97 -8.94 1.99 4.41
CA CYS A 97 -9.42 2.80 3.28
C CYS A 97 -10.76 2.28 2.74
N ARG A 98 -10.94 0.96 2.67
CA ARG A 98 -12.19 0.35 2.22
C ARG A 98 -13.30 0.49 3.26
N VAL A 99 -12.96 0.37 4.54
CA VAL A 99 -13.93 0.50 5.65
C VAL A 99 -14.44 1.94 5.79
N VAL A 100 -13.59 2.96 5.60
CA VAL A 100 -14.05 4.37 5.64
C VAL A 100 -14.71 4.84 4.35
N ALA A 101 -14.59 4.09 3.25
CA ALA A 101 -15.16 4.49 1.97
C ALA A 101 -16.68 4.62 2.13
N GLU A 102 -17.18 5.85 2.04
CA GLU A 102 -18.62 6.14 2.21
C GLU A 102 -19.44 5.61 1.03
N GLU A 103 -18.80 5.45 -0.13
CA GLU A 103 -19.34 4.72 -1.26
C GLU A 103 -19.19 3.21 -1.04
N LYS A 104 -20.30 2.52 -0.80
CA LYS A 104 -20.41 1.05 -0.74
C LYS A 104 -20.09 0.35 -2.09
N SER A 105 -19.39 1.01 -3.01
CA SER A 105 -19.15 0.55 -4.38
C SER A 105 -18.03 -0.49 -4.49
N CYS A 106 -17.28 -0.76 -3.41
CA CYS A 106 -16.17 -1.70 -3.42
C CYS A 106 -16.59 -3.09 -2.91
N SER A 107 -16.71 -4.05 -3.82
CA SER A 107 -17.00 -5.46 -3.52
C SER A 107 -15.74 -6.32 -3.31
N ALA A 108 -14.56 -5.69 -3.28
CA ALA A 108 -13.29 -6.38 -3.06
C ALA A 108 -13.18 -6.96 -1.63
N PRO A 109 -12.30 -7.95 -1.41
CA PRO A 109 -12.13 -8.59 -0.10
C PRO A 109 -11.76 -7.55 0.97
N ILE A 110 -12.36 -7.57 2.15
CA ILE A 110 -12.12 -6.56 3.19
C ILE A 110 -10.76 -6.76 3.87
N TYR A 111 -10.36 -7.99 4.16
CA TYR A 111 -9.16 -8.31 4.94
C TYR A 111 -7.92 -8.39 4.06
N THR A 112 -7.40 -7.20 3.75
CA THR A 112 -6.37 -7.00 2.72
C THR A 112 -5.28 -6.02 3.16
N CYS A 113 -5.22 -5.71 4.45
CA CYS A 113 -4.14 -4.97 5.09
C CYS A 113 -3.25 -5.96 5.85
N LEU A 114 -2.30 -6.57 5.15
CA LEU A 114 -1.43 -7.61 5.71
C LEU A 114 -0.20 -6.95 6.35
N ARG A 115 -0.17 -6.91 7.68
CA ARG A 115 0.96 -6.46 8.49
C ARG A 115 2.09 -7.50 8.44
N ILE A 116 3.32 -7.01 8.38
CA ILE A 116 4.53 -7.84 8.39
C ILE A 116 5.47 -7.46 9.54
N ASN A 117 6.24 -8.45 9.98
CA ASN A 117 7.35 -8.33 10.93
C ASN A 117 6.95 -7.60 12.22
N HIS A 118 7.73 -6.60 12.67
CA HIS A 118 7.49 -5.89 13.93
C HIS A 118 6.07 -5.32 14.04
N THR A 119 5.51 -4.80 12.96
CA THR A 119 4.15 -4.23 13.03
C THR A 119 3.07 -5.29 13.16
N ALA A 120 3.28 -6.50 12.65
CA ALA A 120 2.39 -7.64 12.91
C ALA A 120 2.44 -8.04 14.38
N SER A 121 3.64 -8.16 14.95
CA SER A 121 3.83 -8.50 16.37
C SER A 121 3.20 -7.45 17.29
N LEU A 122 3.41 -6.16 17.00
CA LEU A 122 2.76 -5.07 17.73
C LEU A 122 1.24 -5.15 17.63
N ARG A 123 0.69 -5.53 16.48
CA ARG A 123 -0.77 -5.59 16.32
C ARG A 123 -1.39 -6.69 17.15
N LYS A 124 -0.74 -7.85 17.21
CA LYS A 124 -1.12 -8.96 18.10
C LYS A 124 -1.12 -8.54 19.56
N GLU A 125 -0.06 -7.86 20.00
CA GLU A 125 0.04 -7.34 21.37
C GLU A 125 -1.12 -6.38 21.69
N MET A 126 -1.48 -5.50 20.75
CA MET A 126 -2.51 -4.47 20.96
C MET A 126 -3.96 -4.96 20.87
N LYS A 127 -4.24 -5.96 20.03
CA LYS A 127 -5.61 -6.40 19.69
C LYS A 127 -5.93 -7.84 20.10
N GLY A 128 -4.96 -8.60 20.61
CA GLY A 128 -5.21 -9.93 21.20
C GLY A 128 -5.45 -11.06 20.21
N GLY A 129 -4.96 -10.96 18.97
CA GLY A 129 -5.20 -11.95 17.91
C GLY A 129 -4.17 -13.07 17.79
N LYS A 130 -4.57 -14.19 17.17
CA LYS A 130 -3.67 -15.29 16.79
C LYS A 130 -2.79 -14.94 15.60
N SER A 131 -1.70 -15.67 15.45
CA SER A 131 -0.82 -15.56 14.28
C SER A 131 -1.51 -16.01 13.00
N LEU A 132 -1.41 -15.21 11.95
CA LEU A 132 -1.78 -15.62 10.60
C LEU A 132 -0.70 -16.57 10.07
N SER A 133 -1.09 -17.73 9.56
CA SER A 133 -0.13 -18.66 8.96
C SER A 133 0.39 -18.09 7.63
N ARG A 134 1.57 -18.54 7.19
CA ARG A 134 2.10 -18.17 5.86
C ARG A 134 1.17 -18.63 4.74
N ALA A 135 0.61 -19.83 4.86
CA ALA A 135 -0.34 -20.37 3.89
C ALA A 135 -1.60 -19.49 3.76
N ASP A 136 -2.18 -19.07 4.89
CA ASP A 136 -3.35 -18.17 4.89
C ASP A 136 -3.00 -16.79 4.31
N ALA A 137 -1.83 -16.25 4.65
CA ALA A 137 -1.36 -14.97 4.12
C ALA A 137 -1.18 -15.01 2.60
N LEU A 138 -0.61 -16.10 2.06
CA LEU A 138 -0.48 -16.33 0.62
C LEU A 138 -1.85 -16.49 -0.04
N ALA A 139 -2.78 -17.21 0.57
CA ALA A 139 -4.14 -17.37 0.06
C ALA A 139 -4.87 -16.02 -0.04
N ILE A 140 -4.79 -15.19 1.00
CA ILE A 140 -5.34 -13.82 1.00
C ILE A 140 -4.71 -12.97 -0.11
N LEU A 141 -3.38 -13.01 -0.23
CA LEU A 141 -2.63 -12.25 -1.24
C LEU A 141 -3.06 -12.64 -2.66
N ARG A 142 -3.11 -13.95 -2.96
CA ARG A 142 -3.49 -14.48 -4.27
C ARG A 142 -4.94 -14.16 -4.61
N ASN A 143 -5.88 -14.38 -3.69
CA ASN A 143 -7.28 -14.01 -3.90
C ASN A 143 -7.47 -12.51 -4.18
N ALA A 144 -6.73 -11.66 -3.47
CA ALA A 144 -6.76 -10.23 -3.74
C ALA A 144 -6.18 -9.90 -5.13
N TYR A 145 -5.08 -10.53 -5.52
CA TYR A 145 -4.48 -10.36 -6.83
C TYR A 145 -5.41 -10.83 -7.95
N ASP A 146 -6.03 -12.01 -7.82
CA ASP A 146 -6.97 -12.58 -8.79
C ASP A 146 -8.21 -11.69 -8.99
N LYS A 147 -8.60 -10.94 -7.95
CA LYS A 147 -9.67 -9.93 -8.01
C LYS A 147 -9.20 -8.57 -8.57
N GLY A 148 -7.98 -8.49 -9.10
CA GLY A 148 -7.43 -7.31 -9.76
C GLY A 148 -6.86 -6.24 -8.81
N LEU A 149 -6.63 -6.55 -7.53
CA LEU A 149 -6.05 -5.59 -6.59
C LEU A 149 -4.55 -5.43 -6.85
N VAL A 150 -4.03 -4.22 -6.63
CA VAL A 150 -2.61 -3.91 -6.79
C VAL A 150 -1.88 -4.13 -5.47
N LEU A 151 -0.86 -4.98 -5.50
CA LEU A 151 -0.05 -5.30 -4.33
C LEU A 151 0.98 -4.19 -4.11
N SER A 152 0.91 -3.56 -2.93
CA SER A 152 1.73 -2.41 -2.58
C SER A 152 2.43 -2.67 -1.25
N LEU A 153 3.75 -2.53 -1.22
CA LEU A 153 4.53 -2.59 0.00
C LEU A 153 4.61 -1.18 0.59
N GLU A 154 4.04 -1.04 1.79
CA GLU A 154 3.81 0.26 2.41
C GLU A 154 4.76 0.52 3.57
N SER A 155 5.27 1.75 3.59
CA SER A 155 6.04 2.28 4.73
C SER A 155 5.26 3.41 5.38
N CYS A 156 4.50 3.14 6.45
CA CYS A 156 3.79 4.21 7.17
C CYS A 156 4.77 5.22 7.80
N ILE A 157 6.02 4.83 8.07
CA ILE A 157 7.08 5.75 8.43
C ILE A 157 8.32 5.29 7.68
N GLN A 158 8.78 6.10 6.72
CA GLN A 158 9.94 5.76 5.93
C GLN A 158 11.18 5.58 6.82
N PRO A 159 12.08 4.66 6.49
CA PRO A 159 12.06 3.73 5.34
C PRO A 159 11.56 2.33 5.71
N TYR A 160 10.82 2.18 6.82
CA TYR A 160 10.48 0.87 7.37
C TYR A 160 9.15 0.34 6.83
N GLN A 161 9.19 -0.83 6.20
CA GLN A 161 8.00 -1.46 5.62
C GLN A 161 7.15 -2.11 6.71
N ASN A 162 5.85 -1.82 6.66
CA ASN A 162 4.90 -2.20 7.71
C ASN A 162 3.88 -3.21 7.20
N ASN A 163 3.47 -3.09 5.95
CA ASN A 163 2.38 -3.91 5.44
C ASN A 163 2.42 -4.06 3.94
N ILE A 164 1.89 -5.18 3.49
CA ILE A 164 1.42 -5.36 2.13
C ILE A 164 -0.04 -4.90 2.10
N CYS A 165 -0.30 -3.83 1.38
CA CYS A 165 -1.65 -3.37 1.05
C CYS A 165 -2.07 -3.94 -0.30
N MET A 166 -3.23 -4.58 -0.35
CA MET A 166 -3.86 -4.94 -1.63
C MET A 166 -4.86 -3.83 -1.97
N CYS A 167 -4.41 -2.90 -2.80
CA CYS A 167 -5.09 -1.63 -3.10
C CYS A 167 -6.05 -1.77 -4.29
N CYS A 168 -7.19 -1.10 -4.27
CA CYS A 168 -8.00 -0.83 -5.47
C CYS A 168 -7.90 0.65 -5.84
N THR A 169 -8.11 0.96 -7.11
CA THR A 169 -8.28 2.35 -7.61
C THR A 169 -9.52 3.04 -7.03
N CYS A 170 -10.49 2.26 -6.54
CA CYS A 170 -11.80 2.73 -6.10
C CYS A 170 -11.80 3.50 -4.76
N CYS A 171 -11.07 3.02 -3.75
CA CYS A 171 -11.11 3.58 -2.39
C CYS A 171 -9.73 3.80 -1.76
N CYS A 172 -8.64 3.29 -2.35
CA CYS A 172 -7.32 3.45 -1.74
C CYS A 172 -6.92 4.93 -1.70
N ILE A 173 -6.67 5.45 -0.50
CA ILE A 173 -6.25 6.84 -0.31
C ILE A 173 -4.95 7.14 -1.06
N ALA A 174 -3.99 6.21 -1.12
CA ALA A 174 -2.72 6.44 -1.80
C ALA A 174 -2.91 6.53 -3.32
N MET A 175 -3.76 5.68 -3.90
CA MET A 175 -4.09 5.75 -5.33
C MET A 175 -4.89 7.01 -5.65
N LYS A 176 -5.91 7.37 -4.84
CA LYS A 176 -6.65 8.63 -4.98
C LYS A 176 -5.73 9.84 -4.87
N MET A 177 -4.78 9.84 -3.95
CA MET A 177 -3.77 10.89 -3.83
C MET A 177 -3.01 11.09 -5.13
N ARG A 178 -2.51 10.02 -5.77
CA ARG A 178 -1.80 10.14 -7.05
C ARG A 178 -2.72 10.55 -8.20
N TYR A 179 -3.82 9.83 -8.40
CA TYR A 179 -4.61 9.89 -9.64
C TYR A 179 -5.73 10.94 -9.62
N GLU A 180 -6.33 11.20 -8.47
CA GLU A 180 -7.40 12.20 -8.33
C GLU A 180 -6.86 13.50 -7.75
N TYR A 181 -6.04 13.41 -6.69
CA TYR A 181 -5.60 14.61 -5.96
C TYR A 181 -4.33 15.25 -6.54
N GLY A 182 -3.59 14.55 -7.40
CA GLY A 182 -2.35 15.04 -8.01
C GLY A 182 -1.21 15.19 -6.99
N VAL A 183 -1.19 14.32 -5.97
CA VAL A 183 -0.14 14.24 -4.94
C VAL A 183 0.59 12.89 -5.12
N PRO A 184 1.83 12.88 -5.63
CA PRO A 184 2.48 11.65 -6.11
C PRO A 184 3.10 10.83 -4.96
N ILE A 185 2.25 10.15 -4.17
CA ILE A 185 2.68 9.36 -3.00
C ILE A 185 2.64 7.84 -3.23
N TYR A 186 1.97 7.43 -4.32
CA TYR A 186 1.81 6.05 -4.72
C TYR A 186 2.78 5.73 -5.85
N HIS A 187 3.90 5.10 -5.54
CA HIS A 187 5.03 4.98 -6.45
C HIS A 187 5.00 3.66 -7.22
N SER A 188 5.44 3.74 -8.47
CA SER A 188 5.61 2.56 -9.31
C SER A 188 6.79 1.71 -8.84
N GLY A 189 6.68 0.39 -9.03
CA GLY A 189 7.71 -0.58 -8.71
C GLY A 189 8.88 -0.60 -9.69
N PRO A 190 9.94 -1.34 -9.37
CA PRO A 190 11.12 -1.45 -10.22
C PRO A 190 10.96 -2.47 -11.36
N TYR A 191 9.73 -2.81 -11.77
CA TYR A 191 9.46 -3.82 -12.79
C TYR A 191 8.68 -3.26 -13.97
N LEU A 192 9.06 -3.62 -15.19
CA LEU A 192 8.34 -3.30 -16.42
C LEU A 192 8.00 -4.58 -17.20
N PRO A 193 6.83 -4.64 -17.85
CA PRO A 193 6.53 -5.74 -18.76
C PRO A 193 7.42 -5.69 -19.99
N VAL A 194 7.93 -6.86 -20.39
CA VAL A 194 8.69 -7.09 -21.63
C VAL A 194 7.95 -8.14 -22.43
N CYS A 195 7.74 -7.89 -23.72
CA CYS A 195 6.98 -8.76 -24.60
C CYS A 195 7.90 -9.46 -25.60
N ASP A 196 7.80 -10.78 -25.70
CA ASP A 196 8.29 -11.52 -26.86
C ASP A 196 7.34 -11.34 -28.04
N SER A 197 7.76 -10.52 -29.01
CA SER A 197 6.96 -10.23 -30.19
C SER A 197 6.74 -11.44 -31.10
N ALA A 198 7.58 -12.48 -31.02
CA ALA A 198 7.41 -13.69 -31.83
C ALA A 198 6.24 -14.55 -31.33
N ALA A 199 5.99 -14.55 -30.02
CA ALA A 199 4.90 -15.27 -29.37
C ALA A 199 3.63 -14.42 -29.15
N CYS A 200 3.67 -13.13 -29.51
CA CYS A 200 2.55 -12.22 -29.33
C CYS A 200 1.52 -12.35 -30.46
N THR A 201 0.26 -12.57 -30.08
CA THR A 201 -0.86 -12.71 -31.02
C THR A 201 -1.61 -11.41 -31.30
N GLY A 202 -1.26 -10.31 -30.62
CA GLY A 202 -1.97 -9.03 -30.75
C GLY A 202 -3.37 -8.99 -30.13
N CYS A 203 -3.74 -9.98 -29.31
CA CYS A 203 -5.10 -10.13 -28.75
C CYS A 203 -5.54 -9.04 -27.73
N ALA A 204 -4.64 -8.15 -27.33
CA ALA A 204 -4.89 -7.03 -26.42
C ALA A 204 -5.38 -7.35 -24.99
N SER A 205 -5.40 -8.62 -24.56
CA SER A 205 -5.75 -8.99 -23.17
C SER A 205 -4.93 -8.24 -22.12
N CYS A 206 -3.64 -8.04 -22.38
CA CYS A 206 -2.73 -7.30 -21.50
C CYS A 206 -3.09 -5.81 -21.36
N SER A 207 -3.57 -5.17 -22.44
CA SER A 207 -4.03 -3.79 -22.43
C SER A 207 -5.33 -3.66 -21.63
N SER A 208 -6.27 -4.60 -21.83
CA SER A 208 -7.53 -4.64 -21.08
C SER A 208 -7.32 -4.85 -19.58
N ALA A 209 -6.31 -5.63 -19.19
CA ALA A 209 -5.93 -5.83 -17.79
C ALA A 209 -5.19 -4.64 -17.16
N CYS A 210 -4.78 -3.63 -17.94
CA CYS A 210 -3.98 -2.53 -17.45
C CYS A 210 -4.84 -1.46 -16.74
N LEU A 211 -4.82 -1.47 -15.41
CA LEU A 211 -5.57 -0.53 -14.55
C LEU A 211 -5.27 0.96 -14.78
N VAL A 212 -4.12 1.25 -15.40
CA VAL A 212 -3.60 2.61 -15.58
C VAL A 212 -3.39 2.98 -17.04
N GLY A 213 -3.80 2.11 -17.97
CA GLY A 213 -3.71 2.33 -19.42
C GLY A 213 -2.28 2.60 -19.91
N ALA A 214 -1.29 1.87 -19.37
CA ALA A 214 0.12 2.02 -19.70
C ALA A 214 0.59 1.16 -20.88
N LEU A 215 -0.28 0.31 -21.44
CA LEU A 215 0.06 -0.60 -22.53
C LEU A 215 -0.71 -0.20 -23.79
N GLU A 216 -0.02 -0.24 -24.93
CA GLU A 216 -0.60 -0.10 -26.27
C GLU A 216 -0.18 -1.32 -27.10
N VAL A 217 -1.13 -1.95 -27.79
CA VAL A 217 -0.87 -3.14 -28.61
C VAL A 217 -0.91 -2.74 -30.08
N SER A 218 0.14 -3.11 -30.82
CA SER A 218 0.27 -2.84 -32.26
C SER A 218 0.79 -4.08 -32.97
N GLY A 219 -0.06 -4.74 -33.75
CA GLY A 219 0.28 -6.00 -34.41
C GLY A 219 0.74 -7.06 -33.39
N SER A 220 1.94 -7.60 -33.59
CA SER A 220 2.59 -8.56 -32.67
C SER A 220 3.46 -7.90 -31.59
N GLY A 221 3.29 -6.60 -31.32
CA GLY A 221 4.08 -5.85 -30.34
C GLY A 221 3.24 -5.22 -29.23
N VAL A 222 3.87 -5.06 -28.06
CA VAL A 222 3.31 -4.31 -26.92
C VAL A 222 4.25 -3.16 -26.59
N ARG A 223 3.76 -1.93 -26.67
CA ARG A 223 4.46 -0.72 -26.25
C ARG A 223 4.04 -0.35 -24.84
N VAL A 224 5.01 -0.03 -24.00
CA VAL A 224 4.79 0.29 -22.58
C VAL A 224 5.15 1.75 -22.32
N ASP A 225 4.26 2.49 -21.65
CA ASP A 225 4.55 3.79 -21.06
C ASP A 225 5.14 3.57 -19.65
N PRO A 226 6.45 3.81 -19.45
CA PRO A 226 7.12 3.53 -18.19
C PRO A 226 6.71 4.47 -17.04
N ASP A 227 6.22 5.68 -17.36
CA ASP A 227 5.81 6.69 -16.37
C ASP A 227 4.41 6.37 -15.81
N ARG A 228 3.55 5.80 -16.65
CA ARG A 228 2.23 5.31 -16.23
C ARG A 228 2.28 3.93 -15.60
N CYS A 229 3.16 3.04 -16.08
CA CYS A 229 3.20 1.66 -15.62
C CYS A 229 3.49 1.56 -14.11
N LEU A 230 2.66 0.81 -13.39
CA LEU A 230 2.87 0.59 -11.94
C LEU A 230 3.86 -0.54 -11.65
N GLY A 231 4.04 -1.50 -12.57
CA GLY A 231 4.80 -2.73 -12.30
C GLY A 231 3.99 -3.80 -11.55
N CYS A 232 2.65 -3.77 -11.65
CA CYS A 232 1.73 -4.62 -10.87
C CYS A 232 1.49 -6.03 -11.43
N SER A 233 2.18 -6.44 -12.50
CA SER A 233 2.08 -7.75 -13.16
C SER A 233 0.75 -8.23 -13.73
N HIS A 234 -0.37 -7.50 -13.57
CA HIS A 234 -1.69 -7.90 -14.12
C HIS A 234 -1.67 -8.17 -15.63
N CYS A 235 -0.92 -7.39 -16.40
CA CYS A 235 -0.78 -7.58 -17.84
C CYS A 235 -0.08 -8.89 -18.24
N ALA A 236 0.89 -9.36 -17.44
CA ALA A 236 1.58 -10.61 -17.66
C ALA A 236 0.66 -11.79 -17.33
N SER A 237 -0.03 -11.74 -16.19
CA SER A 237 -1.00 -12.77 -15.79
C SER A 237 -2.18 -12.91 -16.75
N ALA A 238 -2.60 -11.82 -17.39
CA ALA A 238 -3.70 -11.83 -18.35
C ALA A 238 -3.28 -12.25 -19.78
N CYS A 239 -1.99 -12.47 -20.04
CA CYS A 239 -1.50 -12.81 -21.37
C CYS A 239 -1.71 -14.30 -21.68
N PRO A 240 -2.63 -14.67 -22.61
CA PRO A 240 -2.95 -16.08 -22.86
C PRO A 240 -1.80 -16.84 -23.55
N SER A 241 -0.94 -16.16 -24.31
CA SER A 241 0.24 -16.77 -24.94
C SER A 241 1.46 -16.81 -24.02
N GLY A 242 1.38 -16.20 -22.83
CA GLY A 242 2.52 -16.12 -21.91
C GLY A 242 3.69 -15.29 -22.42
N CYS A 243 3.52 -14.48 -23.47
CA CYS A 243 4.63 -13.73 -24.09
C CYS A 243 5.06 -12.48 -23.30
N LEU A 244 4.42 -12.18 -22.17
CA LEU A 244 4.72 -11.01 -21.32
C LEU A 244 5.33 -11.45 -19.99
N GLU A 245 6.52 -10.94 -19.70
CA GLU A 245 7.20 -11.16 -18.43
C GLU A 245 7.52 -9.83 -17.74
N MET A 246 7.59 -9.85 -16.40
CA MET A 246 7.96 -8.67 -15.63
C MET A 246 9.47 -8.63 -15.41
N ALA A 247 10.16 -7.75 -16.14
CA ALA A 247 11.60 -7.60 -16.04
C ALA A 247 11.99 -6.57 -14.98
N PHE A 248 12.97 -6.91 -14.14
CA PHE A 248 13.57 -5.98 -13.20
C PHE A 248 14.28 -4.85 -13.94
N THR A 249 14.04 -3.62 -13.49
CA THR A 249 14.46 -2.38 -14.13
C THR A 249 15.20 -1.51 -13.11
N PRO A 250 16.54 -1.65 -13.00
CA PRO A 250 17.32 -1.03 -11.91
C PRO A 250 17.15 0.48 -11.77
N HIS A 251 16.98 1.21 -12.87
CA HIS A 251 16.80 2.67 -12.85
C HIS A 251 15.45 3.12 -12.27
N ARG A 252 14.50 2.20 -12.04
CA ARG A 252 13.22 2.47 -11.37
C ARG A 252 13.26 2.18 -9.87
N VAL A 253 14.38 1.67 -9.35
CA VAL A 253 14.53 1.39 -7.91
C VAL A 253 14.48 2.70 -7.12
N ARG A 254 13.50 2.81 -6.24
CA ARG A 254 13.39 3.95 -5.32
C ARG A 254 14.38 3.80 -4.17
N GLN A 255 15.31 4.74 -4.05
CA GLN A 255 16.27 4.78 -2.95
C GLN A 255 15.71 5.58 -1.77
N ASP A 256 14.97 4.93 -0.88
CA ASP A 256 14.64 5.54 0.41
C ASP A 256 15.78 5.38 1.40
N ARG A 257 16.14 6.48 2.06
CA ARG A 257 17.14 6.51 3.12
C ARG A 257 16.50 6.97 4.41
N GLU A 258 17.04 6.51 5.53
CA GLU A 258 16.65 7.03 6.83
C GLU A 258 16.85 8.55 6.87
N PRO A 259 15.89 9.31 7.42
CA PRO A 259 16.08 10.73 7.62
C PRO A 259 17.23 10.96 8.61
N GLY A 260 18.15 11.86 8.29
CA GLY A 260 19.16 12.34 9.24
C GLY A 260 18.53 12.99 10.48
N PRO A 261 19.29 13.19 11.57
CA PRO A 261 18.75 13.58 12.88
C PRO A 261 17.96 14.90 12.86
N VAL A 262 18.47 15.91 12.16
CA VAL A 262 17.78 17.21 11.99
C VAL A 262 16.44 17.03 11.29
N ARG A 263 16.42 16.23 10.22
CA ARG A 263 15.21 15.94 9.44
C ARG A 263 14.20 15.16 10.28
N LEU A 264 14.66 14.17 11.04
CA LEU A 264 13.81 13.42 11.97
C LEU A 264 13.17 14.35 13.02
N ALA A 265 13.94 15.29 13.58
CA ALA A 265 13.43 16.26 14.55
C ALA A 265 12.35 17.17 13.93
N LEU A 266 12.60 17.76 12.76
CA LEU A 266 11.62 18.58 12.03
C LEU A 266 10.34 17.79 11.69
N SER A 267 10.53 16.55 11.28
CA SER A 267 9.48 15.58 11.03
C SER A 267 8.58 15.34 12.25
N LEU A 268 9.19 15.10 13.42
CA LEU A 268 8.44 14.95 14.69
C LEU A 268 7.72 16.24 15.08
N VAL A 269 8.37 17.40 14.94
CA VAL A 269 7.74 18.71 15.19
C VAL A 269 6.51 18.87 14.29
N TYR A 270 6.61 18.59 13.00
CA TYR A 270 5.47 18.67 12.08
C TYR A 270 4.34 17.72 12.47
N ILE A 271 4.66 16.47 12.83
CA ILE A 271 3.65 15.51 13.30
C ILE A 271 2.92 16.07 14.53
N HIS A 272 3.66 16.52 15.55
CA HIS A 272 3.08 16.90 16.83
C HIS A 272 2.43 18.30 16.84
N ALA A 273 2.97 19.26 16.08
CA ALA A 273 2.48 20.63 16.05
C ALA A 273 1.44 20.88 14.95
N VAL A 274 1.46 20.10 13.87
CA VAL A 274 0.57 20.31 12.71
C VAL A 274 -0.36 19.13 12.52
N MET A 275 0.16 17.94 12.21
CA MET A 275 -0.69 16.81 11.80
C MET A 275 -1.63 16.35 12.90
N VAL A 276 -1.11 16.09 14.09
CA VAL A 276 -1.91 15.56 15.20
C VAL A 276 -2.99 16.55 15.65
N PRO A 277 -2.68 17.84 15.89
CA PRO A 277 -3.71 18.84 16.17
C PRO A 277 -4.75 18.96 15.05
N SER A 278 -4.32 18.91 13.77
CA SER A 278 -5.24 18.99 12.64
C SER A 278 -6.20 17.80 12.57
N VAL A 279 -5.70 16.58 12.78
CA VAL A 279 -6.52 15.36 12.80
C VAL A 279 -7.46 15.38 14.01
N LEU A 280 -7.00 15.85 15.17
CA LEU A 280 -7.84 15.98 16.36
C LEU A 280 -8.95 17.01 16.16
N LEU A 281 -8.63 18.18 15.61
CA LEU A 281 -9.62 19.20 15.27
C LEU A 281 -10.62 18.67 14.24
N PHE A 282 -10.14 18.00 13.18
CA PHE A 282 -11.01 17.35 12.20
C PHE A 282 -11.92 16.31 12.86
N ARG A 283 -11.38 15.48 13.76
CA ARG A 283 -12.16 14.50 14.52
C ARG A 283 -13.22 15.15 15.41
N LEU A 284 -12.92 16.29 16.03
CA LEU A 284 -13.88 17.05 16.85
C LEU A 284 -15.05 17.56 16.00
N VAL A 285 -14.78 18.00 14.77
CA VAL A 285 -15.80 18.55 13.86
C VAL A 285 -16.57 17.46 13.11
N ALA A 286 -15.88 16.46 12.56
CA ALA A 286 -16.43 15.44 11.66
C ALA A 286 -16.82 14.13 12.36
N GLY A 287 -16.63 14.04 13.68
CA GLY A 287 -16.82 12.83 14.49
C GLY A 287 -15.76 11.76 14.21
N SER A 288 -15.53 10.85 15.15
CA SER A 288 -14.66 9.68 14.93
C SER A 288 -15.42 8.54 14.27
N LYS A 289 -14.78 7.88 13.30
CA LYS A 289 -15.29 6.63 12.68
C LYS A 289 -14.42 5.42 13.00
N GLN A 290 -13.62 5.49 14.07
CA GLN A 290 -12.71 4.42 14.45
C GLN A 290 -13.44 3.10 14.76
N HIS A 291 -14.66 3.16 15.30
CA HIS A 291 -15.49 1.99 15.63
C HIS A 291 -15.81 1.11 14.40
N LEU A 292 -15.81 1.68 13.18
CA LEU A 292 -16.08 0.91 11.96
C LEU A 292 -15.02 -0.16 11.69
N MET A 293 -13.77 0.04 12.13
CA MET A 293 -12.74 -1.00 12.02
C MET A 293 -13.06 -2.21 12.89
N GLU A 294 -13.65 -1.99 14.06
CA GLU A 294 -13.97 -3.05 15.01
C GLU A 294 -15.23 -3.81 14.60
N GLN A 295 -16.10 -3.15 13.84
CA GLN A 295 -17.31 -3.73 13.28
C GLN A 295 -17.10 -4.36 11.89
N ALA A 296 -15.91 -4.21 11.29
CA ALA A 296 -15.64 -4.72 9.95
C ALA A 296 -15.60 -6.25 9.95
N SER A 297 -16.53 -6.87 9.23
CA SER A 297 -16.61 -8.32 9.04
C SER A 297 -16.14 -8.73 7.65
N PRO A 298 -15.69 -9.99 7.47
CA PRO A 298 -15.43 -10.54 6.14
C PRO A 298 -16.65 -10.46 5.24
N ASN A 299 -16.43 -10.27 3.94
CA ASN A 299 -17.46 -10.36 2.92
C ASN A 299 -17.26 -11.62 2.05
N ALA A 300 -18.18 -11.85 1.11
CA ALA A 300 -18.13 -13.02 0.22
C ALA A 300 -16.92 -13.06 -0.73
N SER A 301 -16.17 -11.96 -0.88
CA SER A 301 -14.92 -11.92 -1.64
C SER A 301 -13.71 -12.30 -0.81
N ASP A 302 -13.81 -12.35 0.52
CA ASP A 302 -12.70 -12.78 1.37
C ASP A 302 -12.54 -14.31 1.34
N VAL A 303 -11.29 -14.77 1.29
CA VAL A 303 -10.94 -16.19 1.42
C VAL A 303 -10.54 -16.46 2.87
N PHE A 304 -11.46 -17.03 3.62
CA PHE A 304 -11.24 -17.42 5.01
C PHE A 304 -11.52 -18.90 5.19
N GLU A 305 -10.48 -19.71 5.35
CA GLU A 305 -10.60 -21.05 5.92
C GLU A 305 -10.47 -20.94 7.46
N LEU A 306 -11.58 -21.12 8.17
CA LEU A 306 -11.83 -21.67 9.52
C LEU A 306 -10.77 -21.71 10.67
N SER A 307 -9.59 -21.08 10.61
CA SER A 307 -8.66 -20.95 11.76
C SER A 307 -8.85 -19.64 12.55
N MET A 308 -9.56 -18.67 11.97
CA MET A 308 -9.75 -17.30 12.50
C MET A 308 -11.19 -17.05 13.03
N GLN A 309 -12.09 -18.03 12.91
CA GLN A 309 -13.51 -17.86 13.28
C GLN A 309 -13.83 -18.05 14.78
N GLN A 310 -12.87 -18.13 15.69
CA GLN A 310 -13.21 -18.40 17.09
C GLN A 310 -12.53 -17.52 18.15
N LYS A 311 -13.43 -16.72 18.76
CA LYS A 311 -13.48 -16.04 20.06
C LYS A 311 -12.86 -14.66 20.16
#